data_AF-A0A495TTS8-F1
#
_entry.id   AF-A0A495TTS8-F1
#
_cell.length_a   1.000
_cell.length_b   1.000
_cell.length_c   1.000
_cell.angle_alpha   90.00
_cell.angle_beta   90.00
_cell.angle_gamma   90.00
#
_symmetry.space_group_name_H-M   'P 1'
#
loop_
_entity.id
_entity.type
_entity.pdbx_description
1 polymer ?
#
loop_
_entity_poly.entity_id
_entity_poly.type
_entity_poly.pdbx_seq_one_letter_code
_entity_poly.pdbx_strand_id
1 'polypeptide(L)'
;MGNAVDLSRSAAALAALVFVTVSSPAHGADAREPFAWPASLAPFGDGYPKAGDACRRLGESPATSAYLDHTATLVGCPGGADSASVRAMLRDHRGHVVGQAEGVTLISVPMDAAMSRAATGQKNGHKNGHKNEHPKTKGTAFSATGKLPCARSAGQIAGMCRFVVTRHSDRTANVTVYWPPGGARTIFFGADGAVIGVSTTATDQSLAQKAVARKNGEVNLISVGDERYEITDSILSGK
;
A
#
# COMPACT_ATOMS: atom_id res chain seq x y z
N MET A 1 60.58 57.96 45.62
CA MET A 1 59.97 58.20 46.95
C MET A 1 58.67 58.97 46.75
N GLY A 2 57.58 58.59 47.44
CA GLY A 2 56.23 59.14 47.23
C GLY A 2 55.25 58.02 46.84
N ASN A 3 54.82 57.15 47.76
CA ASN A 3 53.68 57.28 48.69
C ASN A 3 52.35 56.93 48.01
N ALA A 4 51.75 55.81 48.40
CA ALA A 4 50.38 55.75 48.93
C ALA A 4 50.03 54.29 49.26
N VAL A 5 49.87 54.05 50.55
CA VAL A 5 49.24 52.86 51.12
C VAL A 5 47.76 53.18 51.22
N ASP A 6 46.89 52.35 50.65
CA ASP A 6 45.44 52.42 50.92
C ASP A 6 44.95 51.06 51.41
N LEU A 7 44.74 50.99 52.72
CA LEU A 7 43.97 49.97 53.41
C LEU A 7 42.51 50.44 53.41
N SER A 8 41.60 49.74 52.74
CA SER A 8 40.19 49.88 53.07
C SER A 8 39.32 48.68 52.66
N ARG A 9 38.86 47.99 53.70
CA ARG A 9 37.51 47.46 53.92
C ARG A 9 37.02 46.31 53.02
N SER A 10 36.92 45.16 53.68
CA SER A 10 35.98 44.09 53.41
C SER A 10 34.59 44.60 53.03
N ALA A 11 34.11 44.16 51.87
CA ALA A 11 32.68 44.02 51.59
C ALA A 11 32.51 42.75 50.76
N ALA A 12 31.99 41.70 51.40
CA ALA A 12 31.49 40.52 50.74
C ALA A 12 30.32 40.93 49.84
N ALA A 13 30.59 41.13 48.55
CA ALA A 13 29.55 41.31 47.55
C ALA A 13 29.08 39.91 47.10
N LEU A 14 28.03 39.42 47.75
CA LEU A 14 27.12 38.42 47.21
C LEU A 14 26.50 39.00 45.93
N ALA A 15 27.15 38.83 44.79
CA ALA A 15 26.60 39.16 43.48
C ALA A 15 25.97 37.89 42.89
N ALA A 16 24.64 37.94 42.78
CA ALA A 16 23.75 36.87 42.41
C ALA A 16 24.18 36.13 41.14
N LEU A 17 24.24 34.79 41.24
CA LEU A 17 24.23 33.91 40.08
C LEU A 17 22.86 34.09 39.40
N VAL A 18 22.81 34.89 38.33
CA VAL A 18 21.67 34.90 37.42
C VAL A 18 21.69 33.56 36.68
N PHE A 19 20.98 32.57 37.20
CA PHE A 19 20.60 31.41 36.42
C PHE A 19 19.67 31.91 35.32
N VAL A 20 20.24 32.14 34.14
CA VAL A 20 19.44 32.23 32.90
C VAL A 20 18.87 30.83 32.69
N THR A 21 17.68 30.59 33.25
CA THR A 21 16.88 29.45 32.84
C THR A 21 16.50 29.72 31.39
N VAL A 22 17.24 29.13 30.46
CA VAL A 22 16.75 28.94 29.10
C VAL A 22 15.55 28.02 29.25
N SER A 23 14.39 28.62 29.48
CA SER A 23 13.11 27.97 29.32
C SER A 23 13.01 27.65 27.83
N SER A 24 13.50 26.47 27.45
CA SER A 24 13.13 25.87 26.18
C SER A 24 11.62 26.02 26.07
N PRO A 25 11.08 26.52 24.95
CA PRO A 25 9.66 26.40 24.74
C PRO A 25 9.37 24.91 24.86
N ALA A 26 8.61 24.54 25.89
CA ALA A 26 7.89 23.29 25.87
C ALA A 26 7.25 23.29 24.49
N HIS A 27 7.68 22.38 23.64
CA HIS A 27 7.04 22.16 22.36
C HIS A 27 5.61 21.82 22.75
N GLY A 28 4.75 22.84 22.70
CA GLY A 28 3.32 22.64 22.76
C GLY A 28 3.09 21.54 21.74
N ALA A 29 2.47 20.46 22.19
CA ALA A 29 1.95 19.46 21.29
C ALA A 29 1.13 20.26 20.29
N ASP A 30 1.72 20.49 19.13
CA ASP A 30 1.10 21.14 18.00
C ASP A 30 -0.11 20.25 17.77
N ALA A 31 -1.27 20.70 18.25
CA ALA A 31 -2.54 20.06 18.01
C ALA A 31 -2.82 20.33 16.54
N ARG A 32 -2.04 19.66 15.68
CA ARG A 32 -2.20 19.62 14.25
C ARG A 32 -3.64 19.17 14.08
N GLU A 33 -4.43 20.07 13.49
CA GLU A 33 -5.86 19.88 13.30
C GLU A 33 -6.10 18.42 12.86
N PRO A 34 -7.01 17.69 13.56
CA PRO A 34 -7.14 16.26 13.35
C PRO A 34 -7.40 16.01 11.87
N PHE A 35 -6.54 15.19 11.26
CA PHE A 35 -6.64 14.89 9.84
C PHE A 35 -8.06 14.44 9.48
N ALA A 36 -8.71 15.19 8.60
CA ALA A 36 -10.04 14.88 8.11
C ALA A 36 -9.94 13.71 7.12
N TRP A 37 -10.44 12.56 7.55
CA TRP A 37 -10.40 11.33 6.77
C TRP A 37 -11.32 11.39 5.54
N PRO A 38 -10.82 11.16 4.32
CA PRO A 38 -11.66 11.09 3.14
C PRO A 38 -12.61 9.89 3.19
N ALA A 39 -13.92 10.15 3.08
CA ALA A 39 -14.94 9.09 3.10
C ALA A 39 -14.81 8.13 1.89
N SER A 40 -14.25 8.62 0.79
CA SER A 40 -13.90 7.86 -0.41
C SER A 40 -12.95 6.70 -0.16
N LEU A 41 -12.18 6.73 0.94
CA LEU A 41 -11.25 5.65 1.33
C LEU A 41 -11.89 4.63 2.28
N ALA A 42 -13.17 4.80 2.63
CA ALA A 42 -13.90 3.96 3.57
C ALA A 42 -13.10 3.62 4.86
N PRO A 43 -12.55 4.61 5.58
CA PRO A 43 -11.75 4.35 6.77
C PRO A 43 -12.64 3.82 7.91
N PHE A 44 -12.15 2.81 8.63
CA PHE A 44 -12.88 2.22 9.77
C PHE A 44 -11.98 1.96 10.98
N GLY A 45 -12.58 2.06 12.15
CA GLY A 45 -11.90 2.09 13.44
C GLY A 45 -11.19 3.41 13.72
N ASP A 46 -10.65 3.52 14.93
CA ASP A 46 -10.08 4.77 15.46
C ASP A 46 -8.55 4.79 15.46
N GLY A 47 -7.92 3.83 14.80
CA GLY A 47 -6.47 3.72 14.68
C GLY A 47 -6.02 2.34 14.22
N TYR A 48 -4.76 2.25 13.78
CA TYR A 48 -4.08 1.02 13.40
C TYR A 48 -2.57 1.14 13.61
N PRO A 49 -1.90 0.13 14.20
CA PRO A 49 -2.45 -1.15 14.67
C PRO A 49 -3.29 -1.04 15.94
N LYS A 50 -3.15 0.03 16.73
CA LYS A 50 -3.89 0.26 17.96
C LYS A 50 -4.83 1.45 17.80
N ALA A 51 -5.89 1.49 18.60
CA ALA A 51 -6.78 2.65 18.65
C ALA A 51 -5.99 3.90 19.06
N GLY A 52 -6.24 5.03 18.40
CA GLY A 52 -5.52 6.29 18.59
C GLY A 52 -4.26 6.44 17.74
N ASP A 53 -3.77 5.37 17.09
CA ASP A 53 -2.67 5.49 16.12
C ASP A 53 -3.14 6.26 14.87
N ALA A 54 -2.21 6.97 14.23
CA ALA A 54 -2.52 7.86 13.11
C ALA A 54 -3.09 7.15 11.87
N CYS A 55 -2.68 5.90 11.63
CA CYS A 55 -3.16 5.12 10.50
C CYS A 55 -4.53 4.51 10.80
N ARG A 56 -5.31 4.15 9.78
CA ARG A 56 -6.59 3.44 9.92
C ARG A 56 -6.70 2.31 8.91
N ARG A 57 -7.51 1.30 9.22
CA ARG A 57 -7.88 0.28 8.23
C ARG A 57 -8.85 0.89 7.22
N LEU A 58 -8.72 0.49 5.97
CA LEU A 58 -9.56 0.98 4.88
C LEU A 58 -10.42 -0.14 4.35
N GLY A 59 -11.71 0.14 4.23
CA GLY A 59 -12.73 -0.79 3.75
C GLY A 59 -12.85 -0.74 2.24
N GLU A 60 -13.86 -1.44 1.71
CA GLU A 60 -14.15 -1.46 0.28
C GLU A 60 -14.75 -0.14 -0.19
N SER A 61 -14.17 0.41 -1.26
CA SER A 61 -14.59 1.64 -1.91
C SER A 61 -13.99 1.70 -3.32
N PRO A 62 -14.51 2.54 -4.23
CA PRO A 62 -13.90 2.72 -5.55
C PRO A 62 -12.40 3.06 -5.52
N ALA A 63 -11.93 3.74 -4.47
CA ALA A 63 -10.53 4.13 -4.32
C ALA A 63 -9.63 3.03 -3.74
N THR A 64 -10.21 2.04 -3.03
CA THR A 64 -9.47 1.05 -2.24
C THR A 64 -9.65 -0.39 -2.72
N SER A 65 -10.71 -0.70 -3.47
CA SER A 65 -11.03 -2.06 -3.92
C SER A 65 -9.90 -2.71 -4.72
N ALA A 66 -9.11 -1.93 -5.46
CA ALA A 66 -7.96 -2.44 -6.22
C ALA A 66 -6.79 -2.95 -5.34
N TYR A 67 -6.82 -2.65 -4.04
CA TYR A 67 -5.74 -2.97 -3.08
C TYR A 67 -6.19 -3.90 -1.95
N LEU A 68 -7.50 -4.16 -1.84
CA LEU A 68 -8.03 -5.08 -0.85
C LEU A 68 -7.72 -6.51 -1.25
N ASP A 69 -6.99 -7.19 -0.38
CA ASP A 69 -6.62 -8.58 -0.54
C ASP A 69 -7.01 -9.33 0.74
N HIS A 70 -7.67 -10.47 0.62
CA HIS A 70 -7.94 -11.38 1.74
C HIS A 70 -6.68 -11.83 2.50
N THR A 71 -5.48 -11.70 1.94
CA THR A 71 -4.21 -12.04 2.61
C THR A 71 -3.55 -10.86 3.34
N ALA A 72 -4.05 -9.64 3.18
CA ALA A 72 -3.45 -8.43 3.75
C ALA A 72 -4.49 -7.41 4.23
N THR A 73 -4.19 -6.75 5.34
CA THR A 73 -5.01 -5.60 5.78
C THR A 73 -4.58 -4.38 5.00
N LEU A 74 -5.52 -3.71 4.32
CA LEU A 74 -5.28 -2.41 3.72
C LEU A 74 -5.35 -1.32 4.80
N VAL A 75 -4.28 -0.56 4.93
CA VAL A 75 -4.09 0.49 5.93
C VAL A 75 -3.81 1.80 5.22
N GLY A 76 -4.52 2.85 5.60
CA GLY A 76 -4.23 4.22 5.21
C GLY A 76 -3.44 4.90 6.32
N CYS A 77 -2.38 5.63 5.97
CA CYS A 77 -1.68 6.53 6.90
C CYS A 77 -1.70 7.95 6.33
N PRO A 78 -2.17 8.96 7.09
CA PRO A 78 -2.14 10.34 6.64
C PRO A 78 -0.72 10.83 6.32
N GLY A 79 -0.60 11.66 5.29
CA GLY A 79 0.65 12.18 4.77
C GLY A 79 1.25 11.37 3.63
N GLY A 80 2.43 11.80 3.19
CA GLY A 80 3.23 11.13 2.16
C GLY A 80 4.00 9.91 2.69
N ALA A 81 4.64 9.19 1.78
CA ALA A 81 5.34 7.94 2.07
C ALA A 81 6.49 8.08 3.10
N ASP A 82 7.02 9.29 3.29
CA ASP A 82 8.11 9.57 4.24
C ASP A 82 7.62 9.89 5.66
N SER A 83 6.30 9.97 5.87
CA SER A 83 5.73 10.28 7.19
C SER A 83 6.17 9.24 8.23
N ALA A 84 6.27 9.67 9.49
CA ALA A 84 6.73 8.80 10.57
C ALA A 84 5.85 7.55 10.73
N SER A 85 4.54 7.70 10.55
CA SER A 85 3.56 6.61 10.62
C SER A 85 3.73 5.60 9.47
N VAL A 86 3.94 6.08 8.24
CA VAL A 86 4.23 5.20 7.09
C VAL A 86 5.53 4.44 7.33
N ARG A 87 6.61 5.14 7.69
CA ARG A 87 7.91 4.50 7.96
C ARG A 87 7.84 3.44 9.06
N ALA A 88 7.03 3.67 10.10
CA ALA A 88 6.78 2.68 11.14
C ALA A 88 6.05 1.44 10.59
N MET A 89 5.01 1.61 9.77
CA MET A 89 4.30 0.47 9.14
C MET A 89 5.23 -0.38 8.26
N LEU A 90 6.09 0.26 7.46
CA LEU A 90 7.01 -0.46 6.59
C LEU A 90 8.06 -1.25 7.39
N ARG A 91 8.62 -0.63 8.44
CA ARG A 91 9.65 -1.25 9.28
C ARG A 91 9.11 -2.34 10.21
N ASP A 92 8.05 -2.03 10.95
CA ASP A 92 7.64 -2.82 12.12
C ASP A 92 6.53 -3.83 11.77
N HIS A 93 5.77 -3.58 10.70
CA HIS A 93 4.64 -4.42 10.28
C HIS A 93 4.82 -5.06 8.91
N ARG A 94 6.01 -4.93 8.31
CA ARG A 94 6.32 -5.41 6.95
C ARG A 94 5.31 -4.91 5.92
N GLY A 95 4.78 -3.70 6.13
CA GLY A 95 3.86 -3.07 5.22
C GLY A 95 4.54 -2.73 3.89
N HIS A 96 3.77 -2.67 2.81
CA HIS A 96 4.23 -2.22 1.50
C HIS A 96 3.30 -1.12 0.97
N VAL A 97 3.86 0.01 0.52
CA VAL A 97 3.09 1.10 -0.09
C VAL A 97 2.49 0.63 -1.42
N VAL A 98 1.17 0.65 -1.52
CA VAL A 98 0.43 0.20 -2.72
C VAL A 98 -0.19 1.36 -3.50
N GLY A 99 -0.23 2.56 -2.92
CA GLY A 99 -0.71 3.75 -3.60
C GLY A 99 -0.75 4.97 -2.70
N GLN A 100 -1.29 6.05 -3.23
CA GLN A 100 -1.57 7.28 -2.50
C GLN A 100 -2.86 7.91 -3.03
N ALA A 101 -3.71 8.40 -2.14
CA ALA A 101 -4.96 9.06 -2.49
C ALA A 101 -5.33 10.09 -1.43
N GLU A 102 -5.72 11.29 -1.83
CA GLU A 102 -6.32 12.31 -0.96
C GLU A 102 -5.49 12.60 0.31
N GLY A 103 -4.16 12.69 0.15
CA GLY A 103 -3.24 12.94 1.25
C GLY A 103 -3.02 11.75 2.18
N VAL A 104 -3.48 10.54 1.81
CA VAL A 104 -3.29 9.28 2.55
C VAL A 104 -2.42 8.34 1.74
N THR A 105 -1.40 7.78 2.38
CA THR A 105 -0.59 6.69 1.84
C THR A 105 -1.28 5.36 2.10
N LEU A 106 -1.49 4.57 1.06
CA LEU A 106 -2.13 3.24 1.10
C LEU A 106 -1.04 2.18 1.29
N ILE A 107 -1.20 1.33 2.29
CA ILE A 107 -0.22 0.32 2.70
C ILE A 107 -0.92 -1.03 2.81
N SER A 108 -0.41 -2.03 2.11
CA SER A 108 -0.81 -3.43 2.31
C SER A 108 0.05 -4.01 3.42
N VAL A 109 -0.60 -4.45 4.51
CA VAL A 109 0.05 -5.06 5.67
C VAL A 109 -0.30 -6.55 5.70
N PRO A 110 0.67 -7.47 5.51
CA PRO A 110 0.40 -8.90 5.45
C PRO A 110 -0.27 -9.39 6.73
N MET A 111 -1.32 -10.21 6.60
CA MET A 111 -1.93 -10.89 7.74
C MET A 111 -1.06 -12.09 8.13
N ASP A 112 -0.02 -11.88 8.93
CA ASP A 112 0.63 -13.01 9.59
C ASP A 112 -0.20 -13.48 10.80
N ALA A 113 -0.08 -14.77 11.13
CA ALA A 113 -0.81 -15.36 12.25
C ALA A 113 -0.49 -14.70 13.61
N ALA A 114 0.57 -13.89 13.70
CA ALA A 114 0.93 -13.12 14.88
C ALA A 114 0.07 -11.84 15.01
N MET A 115 -0.23 -11.15 13.91
CA MET A 115 -1.09 -9.96 13.90
C MET A 115 -2.59 -10.28 14.04
N SER A 116 -3.05 -11.47 13.64
CA SER A 116 -4.42 -11.95 13.95
C SER A 116 -4.67 -12.15 15.45
N ARG A 117 -3.62 -12.40 16.25
CA ARG A 117 -3.72 -12.52 17.72
C ARG A 117 -3.70 -11.18 18.47
N ALA A 118 -3.35 -10.09 17.79
CA ALA A 118 -3.48 -8.74 18.32
C ALA A 118 -4.88 -8.15 18.05
N ALA A 119 -5.51 -8.53 16.92
CA ALA A 119 -6.85 -8.05 16.54
C ALA A 119 -7.99 -8.76 17.28
N THR A 120 -7.78 -10.00 17.72
CA THR A 120 -8.70 -10.70 18.62
C THR A 120 -8.03 -10.73 19.99
N GLY A 121 -8.64 -10.13 21.01
CA GLY A 121 -8.16 -10.21 22.40
C GLY A 121 -8.26 -11.63 23.00
N GLN A 122 -7.97 -12.67 22.22
CA GLN A 122 -8.15 -14.07 22.57
C GLN A 122 -6.94 -14.54 23.39
N LYS A 123 -6.98 -14.32 24.70
CA LYS A 123 -6.07 -14.99 25.63
C LYS A 123 -6.39 -16.50 25.66
N ASN A 124 -5.37 -17.29 25.30
CA ASN A 124 -5.15 -18.72 25.55
C ASN A 124 -6.28 -19.74 25.32
N GLY A 125 -5.98 -20.69 24.43
CA GLY A 125 -6.13 -22.11 24.78
C GLY A 125 -7.22 -22.91 24.07
N HIS A 126 -6.84 -23.62 23.01
CA HIS A 126 -7.17 -25.05 22.92
C HIS A 126 -6.29 -25.73 21.87
N LYS A 127 -5.43 -26.65 22.31
CA LYS A 127 -5.00 -27.75 21.45
C LYS A 127 -6.24 -28.61 21.25
N ASN A 128 -6.58 -28.94 20.01
CA ASN A 128 -7.10 -30.25 19.61
C ASN A 128 -7.08 -30.32 18.08
N GLY A 129 -6.29 -31.25 17.57
CA GLY A 129 -6.17 -31.49 16.14
C GLY A 129 -7.45 -32.05 15.58
N HIS A 130 -7.85 -31.55 14.42
CA HIS A 130 -8.75 -32.25 13.53
C HIS A 130 -8.18 -32.25 12.12
N LYS A 131 -8.35 -33.42 11.51
CA LYS A 131 -7.66 -33.99 10.36
C LYS A 131 -7.79 -33.14 9.09
N ASN A 132 -6.77 -33.24 8.25
CA ASN A 132 -6.71 -32.66 6.92
C ASN A 132 -7.83 -33.19 6.03
N GLU A 133 -8.94 -32.48 5.93
CA GLU A 133 -9.88 -32.57 4.82
C GLU A 133 -10.26 -31.16 4.41
N HIS A 134 -9.60 -30.64 3.37
CA HIS A 134 -10.06 -29.45 2.67
C HIS A 134 -11.34 -29.84 1.90
N PRO A 135 -12.51 -29.26 2.22
CA PRO A 135 -13.63 -29.31 1.30
C PRO A 135 -13.19 -28.55 0.04
N LYS A 136 -13.23 -29.20 -1.11
CA LYS A 136 -13.17 -28.52 -2.41
C LYS A 136 -14.40 -27.61 -2.51
N THR A 137 -14.27 -26.38 -2.03
CA THR A 137 -15.31 -25.37 -2.24
C THR A 137 -15.28 -24.95 -3.71
N LYS A 138 -16.45 -25.09 -4.33
CA LYS A 138 -16.72 -24.79 -5.74
C LYS A 138 -16.40 -23.32 -6.06
N GLY A 139 -15.43 -23.10 -6.95
CA GLY A 139 -15.26 -21.88 -7.76
C GLY A 139 -15.06 -20.55 -7.03
N THR A 140 -13.90 -20.33 -6.41
CA THR A 140 -13.40 -18.97 -6.14
C THR A 140 -12.33 -18.62 -7.16
N ALA A 141 -12.43 -17.45 -7.77
CA ALA A 141 -11.48 -16.95 -8.75
C ALA A 141 -10.07 -16.84 -8.14
N PHE A 142 -9.16 -17.72 -8.55
CA PHE A 142 -7.78 -17.67 -8.10
C PHE A 142 -7.10 -16.42 -8.67
N SER A 143 -6.83 -15.44 -7.80
CA SER A 143 -6.16 -14.21 -8.19
C SER A 143 -4.65 -14.35 -8.02
N ALA A 144 -3.89 -14.07 -9.08
CA ALA A 144 -2.42 -14.07 -9.06
C ALA A 144 -1.89 -12.67 -9.33
N THR A 145 -0.78 -12.28 -8.69
CA THR A 145 -0.15 -10.97 -8.88
C THR A 145 1.32 -11.13 -9.24
N GLY A 146 1.87 -10.14 -9.95
CA GLY A 146 3.27 -10.17 -10.35
C GLY A 146 3.67 -8.93 -11.14
N LYS A 147 4.77 -9.07 -11.89
CA LYS A 147 5.22 -8.05 -12.84
C LYS A 147 5.39 -8.64 -14.23
N LEU A 148 5.06 -7.85 -15.25
CA LEU A 148 5.20 -8.22 -16.65
C LEU A 148 5.81 -7.08 -17.48
N PRO A 149 6.50 -7.38 -18.60
CA PRO A 149 6.97 -6.37 -19.52
C PRO A 149 5.81 -5.59 -20.17
N CYS A 150 5.89 -4.26 -20.12
CA CYS A 150 4.88 -3.37 -20.66
C CYS A 150 5.49 -2.06 -21.20
N ALA A 151 4.85 -1.46 -22.21
CA ALA A 151 5.15 -0.11 -22.67
C ALA A 151 3.85 0.67 -22.86
N ARG A 152 3.86 1.97 -22.54
CA ARG A 152 2.67 2.84 -22.69
C ARG A 152 2.70 3.70 -23.96
N SER A 153 3.88 3.87 -24.55
CA SER A 153 4.09 4.72 -25.71
C SER A 153 4.92 3.99 -26.77
N ALA A 154 4.67 4.34 -28.03
CA ALA A 154 5.40 3.79 -29.16
C ALA A 154 6.91 4.06 -29.01
N GLY A 155 7.73 3.04 -29.28
CA GLY A 155 9.20 3.14 -29.16
C GLY A 155 9.75 3.17 -27.72
N GLN A 156 8.90 3.27 -26.68
CA GLN A 156 9.36 3.18 -25.30
C GLN A 156 9.91 1.78 -25.02
N ILE A 157 11.08 1.68 -24.37
CA ILE A 157 11.57 0.40 -23.83
C ILE A 157 10.54 -0.15 -22.84
N ALA A 158 10.30 -1.46 -22.91
CA ALA A 158 9.38 -2.11 -21.98
C ALA A 158 9.91 -2.01 -20.55
N GLY A 159 9.10 -1.45 -19.65
CA GLY A 159 9.32 -1.49 -18.20
C GLY A 159 8.60 -2.68 -17.58
N MET A 160 8.74 -2.84 -16.27
CA MET A 160 8.03 -3.90 -15.52
C MET A 160 6.77 -3.32 -14.87
N CYS A 161 5.60 -3.57 -15.47
CA CYS A 161 4.30 -3.19 -14.90
C CYS A 161 3.83 -4.22 -13.89
N ARG A 162 3.15 -3.77 -12.83
CA ARG A 162 2.46 -4.67 -11.91
C ARG A 162 1.20 -5.18 -12.59
N PHE A 163 0.85 -6.44 -12.36
CA PHE A 163 -0.43 -6.99 -12.83
C PHE A 163 -1.18 -7.76 -11.75
N VAL A 164 -2.47 -7.92 -11.97
CA VAL A 164 -3.37 -8.83 -11.25
C VAL A 164 -4.13 -9.65 -12.29
N VAL A 165 -4.26 -10.96 -12.05
CA VAL A 165 -5.06 -11.88 -12.87
C VAL A 165 -6.29 -12.27 -12.08
N THR A 166 -7.46 -12.20 -12.69
CA THR A 166 -8.70 -12.79 -12.18
C THR A 166 -9.11 -13.93 -13.10
N ARG A 167 -9.15 -15.16 -12.60
CA ARG A 167 -9.56 -16.34 -13.37
C ARG A 167 -11.00 -16.70 -13.06
N HIS A 168 -11.79 -16.93 -14.10
CA HIS A 168 -13.21 -17.27 -13.96
C HIS A 168 -13.45 -18.77 -14.12
N SER A 169 -14.59 -19.25 -13.63
CA SER A 169 -14.93 -20.68 -13.68
C SER A 169 -15.16 -21.21 -15.11
N ASP A 170 -15.40 -20.33 -16.07
CA ASP A 170 -15.59 -20.65 -17.50
C ASP A 170 -14.26 -20.76 -18.28
N ARG A 171 -13.13 -20.72 -17.57
CA ARG A 171 -11.74 -20.70 -18.09
C ARG A 171 -11.33 -19.38 -18.74
N THR A 172 -12.14 -18.33 -18.67
CA THR A 172 -11.71 -16.98 -19.07
C THR A 172 -10.82 -16.37 -17.98
N ALA A 173 -10.01 -15.39 -18.37
CA ALA A 173 -9.15 -14.66 -17.46
C ALA A 173 -9.09 -13.17 -17.78
N ASN A 174 -9.05 -12.33 -16.75
CA ASN A 174 -8.86 -10.89 -16.88
C ASN A 174 -7.49 -10.55 -16.32
N VAL A 175 -6.62 -9.94 -17.13
CA VAL A 175 -5.31 -9.44 -16.67
C VAL A 175 -5.39 -7.93 -16.58
N THR A 176 -5.35 -7.40 -15.36
CA THR A 176 -5.29 -5.96 -15.10
C THR A 176 -3.84 -5.55 -14.89
N VAL A 177 -3.32 -4.72 -15.78
CA VAL A 177 -1.95 -4.20 -15.77
C VAL A 177 -1.96 -2.76 -15.30
N TYR A 178 -1.11 -2.43 -14.32
CA TYR A 178 -0.97 -1.11 -13.72
C TYR A 178 0.37 -0.50 -14.13
N TRP A 179 0.33 0.69 -14.74
CA TRP A 179 1.55 1.42 -15.10
C TRP A 179 2.00 2.35 -13.96
N PRO A 180 3.32 2.49 -13.74
CA PRO A 180 3.88 3.68 -13.10
C PRO A 180 3.79 4.85 -14.10
N PRO A 181 3.31 6.06 -13.75
CA PRO A 181 2.95 6.61 -12.43
C PRO A 181 1.47 6.42 -12.03
N GLY A 182 0.64 5.83 -12.89
CA GLY A 182 -0.78 5.55 -12.60
C GLY A 182 -1.57 5.12 -13.83
N GLY A 183 -2.81 4.67 -13.58
CA GLY A 183 -3.71 4.11 -14.58
C GLY A 183 -3.67 2.58 -14.65
N ALA A 184 -4.66 1.98 -15.31
CA ALA A 184 -4.71 0.54 -15.54
C ALA A 184 -5.28 0.17 -16.92
N ARG A 185 -4.87 -1.00 -17.41
CA ARG A 185 -5.42 -1.68 -18.58
C ARG A 185 -5.88 -3.08 -18.18
N THR A 186 -7.14 -3.39 -18.41
CA THR A 186 -7.64 -4.76 -18.34
C THR A 186 -7.60 -5.38 -19.73
N ILE A 187 -7.03 -6.58 -19.83
CA ILE A 187 -7.02 -7.41 -21.03
C ILE A 187 -7.83 -8.67 -20.72
N PHE A 188 -8.87 -8.91 -21.51
CA PHE A 188 -9.76 -10.05 -21.36
C PHE A 188 -9.29 -11.19 -22.25
N PHE A 189 -9.19 -12.38 -21.68
CA PHE A 189 -8.77 -13.61 -22.34
C PHE A 189 -9.92 -14.64 -22.35
N GLY A 190 -10.14 -15.25 -23.51
CA GLY A 190 -11.07 -16.34 -23.71
C GLY A 190 -10.58 -17.65 -23.10
N ALA A 191 -11.45 -18.67 -23.11
CA ALA A 191 -11.14 -20.00 -22.58
C ALA A 191 -9.99 -20.73 -23.31
N ASP A 192 -9.65 -20.27 -24.52
CA ASP A 192 -8.55 -20.71 -25.36
C ASP A 192 -7.24 -19.93 -25.12
N GLY A 193 -7.26 -18.93 -24.23
CA GLY A 193 -6.15 -18.02 -23.98
C GLY A 193 -5.98 -16.93 -25.03
N ALA A 194 -6.94 -16.75 -25.96
CA ALA A 194 -6.91 -15.67 -26.92
C ALA A 194 -7.42 -14.35 -26.31
N VAL A 195 -6.87 -13.22 -26.74
CA VAL A 195 -7.39 -11.90 -26.32
C VAL A 195 -8.75 -11.65 -26.97
N ILE A 196 -9.78 -11.48 -26.15
CA ILE A 196 -11.17 -11.24 -26.58
C ILE A 196 -11.63 -9.79 -26.39
N GLY A 197 -10.86 -8.97 -25.65
CA GLY A 197 -11.16 -7.56 -25.47
C GLY A 197 -10.16 -6.83 -24.58
N VAL A 198 -10.29 -5.51 -24.49
CA VAL A 198 -9.50 -4.67 -23.58
C VAL A 198 -10.35 -3.53 -23.02
N SER A 199 -10.04 -3.06 -21.81
CA SER A 199 -10.73 -1.94 -21.16
C SER A 199 -9.80 -1.20 -20.22
N THR A 200 -10.16 0.02 -19.82
CA THR A 200 -9.47 0.76 -18.76
C THR A 200 -10.01 0.41 -17.37
N THR A 201 -11.10 -0.35 -17.27
CA THR A 201 -11.69 -0.85 -16.02
C THR A 201 -11.84 -2.37 -16.05
N ALA A 202 -12.00 -2.99 -14.87
CA ALA A 202 -12.15 -4.45 -14.76
C ALA A 202 -13.58 -4.94 -15.09
N THR A 203 -14.55 -4.03 -15.13
CA THR A 203 -15.99 -4.34 -15.15
C THR A 203 -16.67 -4.07 -16.49
N ASP A 204 -16.15 -3.13 -17.28
CA ASP A 204 -16.65 -2.91 -18.64
C ASP A 204 -15.81 -3.72 -19.63
N GLN A 205 -16.38 -4.78 -20.20
CA GLN A 205 -15.90 -5.32 -21.47
C GLN A 205 -16.27 -4.33 -22.60
N SER A 206 -15.69 -3.14 -22.58
CA SER A 206 -15.80 -2.26 -23.72
C SER A 206 -14.89 -2.81 -24.83
N LEU A 207 -15.45 -3.65 -25.69
CA LEU A 207 -14.84 -4.14 -26.94
C LEU A 207 -14.38 -3.01 -27.90
N ALA A 208 -14.51 -1.75 -27.49
CA ALA A 208 -14.37 -0.55 -28.32
C ALA A 208 -12.92 -0.27 -28.76
N GLN A 209 -11.91 -0.85 -28.11
CA GLN A 209 -10.50 -0.63 -28.47
C GLN A 209 -9.94 -1.88 -29.18
N LYS A 210 -9.55 -1.74 -30.45
CA LYS A 210 -8.91 -2.82 -31.22
C LYS A 210 -7.56 -3.17 -30.58
N ALA A 211 -7.50 -4.32 -29.91
CA ALA A 211 -6.25 -4.93 -29.53
C ALA A 211 -5.74 -5.83 -30.67
N VAL A 212 -4.44 -5.75 -30.97
CA VAL A 212 -3.76 -6.68 -31.86
C VAL A 212 -2.96 -7.63 -31.00
N ALA A 213 -3.36 -8.90 -30.96
CA ALA A 213 -2.61 -9.95 -30.29
C ALA A 213 -1.85 -10.81 -31.31
N ARG A 214 -0.63 -11.19 -30.96
CA ARG A 214 0.19 -12.18 -31.64
C ARG A 214 0.77 -13.12 -30.59
N LYS A 215 0.88 -14.40 -30.94
CA LYS A 215 1.49 -15.39 -30.07
C LYS A 215 2.91 -15.67 -30.53
N ASN A 216 3.86 -15.61 -29.61
CA ASN A 216 5.25 -15.98 -29.81
C ASN A 216 5.64 -17.04 -28.76
N GLY A 217 5.51 -18.31 -29.12
CA GLY A 217 5.65 -19.42 -28.17
C GLY A 217 4.60 -19.36 -27.06
N GLU A 218 5.06 -19.22 -25.81
CA GLU A 218 4.22 -19.08 -24.62
C GLU A 218 3.88 -17.63 -24.28
N VAL A 219 4.33 -16.65 -25.08
CA VAL A 219 4.12 -15.23 -24.83
C VAL A 219 3.03 -14.67 -25.73
N ASN A 220 2.03 -14.04 -25.13
CA ASN A 220 1.04 -13.23 -25.82
C ASN A 220 1.57 -11.79 -25.93
N LEU A 221 1.94 -11.39 -27.14
CA LEU A 221 2.37 -10.04 -27.48
C LEU A 221 1.14 -9.24 -27.90
N ILE A 222 0.77 -8.25 -27.08
CA ILE A 222 -0.51 -7.56 -27.20
C ILE A 222 -0.24 -6.07 -27.39
N SER A 223 -0.81 -5.50 -28.44
CA SER A 223 -0.72 -4.07 -28.74
C SER A 223 -2.10 -3.42 -28.69
N VAL A 224 -2.21 -2.28 -28.00
CA VAL A 224 -3.44 -1.48 -27.89
C VAL A 224 -3.08 -0.02 -28.21
N GLY A 225 -3.28 0.38 -29.46
CA GLY A 225 -2.70 1.63 -29.95
C GLY A 225 -1.17 1.61 -29.80
N ASP A 226 -0.64 2.54 -29.00
CA ASP A 226 0.79 2.65 -28.70
C ASP A 226 1.26 1.78 -27.52
N GLU A 227 0.33 1.17 -26.80
CA GLU A 227 0.62 0.33 -25.65
C GLU A 227 1.08 -1.06 -26.09
N ARG A 228 2.00 -1.67 -25.35
CA ARG A 228 2.50 -3.03 -25.59
C ARG A 228 2.56 -3.82 -24.29
N TYR A 229 2.18 -5.10 -24.33
CA TYR A 229 2.19 -6.02 -23.20
C TYR A 229 2.71 -7.39 -23.60
N GLU A 230 3.48 -8.00 -22.72
CA GLU A 230 3.97 -9.37 -22.88
C GLU A 230 3.39 -10.23 -21.74
N ILE A 231 2.40 -11.06 -22.07
CA ILE A 231 1.68 -11.89 -21.09
C ILE A 231 1.95 -13.36 -21.38
N THR A 232 2.67 -14.05 -20.49
CA THR A 232 2.95 -15.48 -20.65
C THR A 232 1.72 -16.34 -20.33
N ASP A 233 1.63 -17.51 -20.94
CA ASP A 233 0.58 -18.49 -20.66
C ASP A 233 0.61 -18.98 -19.20
N SER A 234 1.77 -18.93 -18.53
CA SER A 234 1.92 -19.20 -17.09
C SER A 234 1.21 -18.15 -16.21
N ILE A 235 1.17 -16.89 -16.63
CA ILE A 235 0.38 -15.84 -15.96
C ILE A 235 -1.12 -16.20 -16.04
N LEU A 236 -1.58 -16.69 -17.20
CA LEU A 236 -2.97 -17.08 -17.40
C LEU A 236 -3.34 -18.37 -16.66
N SER A 237 -2.46 -19.37 -16.66
CA SER A 237 -2.74 -20.70 -16.09
C SER A 237 -2.39 -20.86 -14.62
N GLY A 238 -1.48 -20.03 -14.08
CA GLY A 238 -1.03 -20.09 -12.69
C GLY A 238 -0.14 -21.29 -12.36
N LYS A 239 0.56 -21.84 -13.36
CA LYS A 239 1.51 -22.95 -13.24
C LYS A 239 2.95 -22.49 -13.43
#